data_AF-A0A2A2MHY3-F1
#
_entry.id   AF-A0A2A2MHY3-F1
#
_cell.length_a   1.000
_cell.length_b   1.000
_cell.length_c   1.000
_cell.angle_alpha   90.00
_cell.angle_beta   90.00
_cell.angle_gamma   90.00
#
_symmetry.space_group_name_H-M   'P 1'
#
loop_
_entity.id
_entity.type
_entity.pdbx_description
1 polymer ?
#
loop_
_entity_poly.entity_id
_entity_poly.type
_entity_poly.pdbx_seq_one_letter_code
_entity_poly.pdbx_strand_id
1 'polypeptide(L)'
;MKPVISINLVIPSPYLPIEEFCRQTGHAKTTVVDMVKDGRITIKRKAETISQKTGRPKVKSKIEINMVEQTLRALSESGFDVRLNDKPLR
;
A
#
# COMPACT_ATOMS: atom_id res chain seq x y z
N MET A 1 -3.34 19.67 30.45
CA MET A 1 -3.09 18.31 29.95
C MET A 1 -3.66 18.24 28.54
N LYS A 2 -2.88 17.85 27.51
CA LYS A 2 -3.45 17.65 26.16
C LYS A 2 -4.23 16.33 26.16
N PRO A 3 -5.50 16.28 25.73
CA PRO A 3 -6.24 15.02 25.69
C PRO A 3 -5.56 14.05 24.71
N VAL A 4 -5.36 12.81 25.15
CA VAL A 4 -4.87 11.72 24.30
C VAL A 4 -6.08 10.92 23.83
N ILE A 5 -6.27 10.85 22.51
CA ILE A 5 -7.34 10.08 21.89
C ILE A 5 -6.73 8.82 21.28
N SER A 6 -7.25 7.65 21.66
CA SER A 6 -6.86 6.36 21.09
C SER A 6 -7.89 5.93 20.05
N ILE A 7 -7.45 5.76 18.80
CA ILE A 7 -8.30 5.30 17.69
C ILE A 7 -7.82 3.92 17.25
N ASN A 8 -8.74 2.98 17.08
CA ASN A 8 -8.44 1.69 16.46
C ASN A 8 -8.57 1.83 14.93
N LEU A 9 -7.46 1.73 14.23
CA LEU A 9 -7.42 1.78 12.77
C LEU A 9 -7.26 0.36 12.22
N VAL A 10 -8.25 -0.11 11.47
CA VAL A 10 -8.23 -1.42 10.82
C VAL A 10 -7.99 -1.25 9.33
N ILE A 11 -6.94 -1.90 8.81
CA ILE A 11 -6.64 -1.97 7.37
C ILE A 11 -7.02 -3.38 6.89
N PRO A 12 -8.26 -3.59 6.39
CA PRO A 12 -8.79 -4.94 6.13
C PRO A 12 -8.07 -5.67 5.00
N SER A 13 -7.42 -4.94 4.10
CA SER A 13 -6.63 -5.49 3.00
C SER A 13 -5.30 -4.75 2.90
N PRO A 14 -4.25 -5.25 3.58
CA PRO A 14 -2.92 -4.62 3.59
C PRO A 14 -2.31 -4.49 2.18
N TYR A 15 -2.66 -5.42 1.29
CA TYR A 15 -2.30 -5.40 -0.12
C TYR A 15 -3.56 -5.48 -0.96
N LEU A 16 -3.77 -4.49 -1.83
CA LEU A 16 -4.99 -4.38 -2.64
C LEU A 16 -4.65 -4.46 -4.12
N PRO A 17 -5.28 -5.34 -4.91
CA PRO A 17 -5.09 -5.35 -6.36
C PRO A 17 -5.42 -3.99 -6.98
N ILE A 18 -4.65 -3.56 -7.98
CA ILE A 18 -4.85 -2.25 -8.63
C ILE A 18 -6.28 -2.05 -9.15
N GLU A 19 -6.93 -3.10 -9.65
CA GLU A 19 -8.32 -3.03 -10.12
C GLU A 19 -9.29 -2.66 -8.99
N GLU A 20 -9.11 -3.27 -7.81
CA GLU A 20 -9.94 -3.00 -6.65
C GLU A 20 -9.64 -1.62 -6.04
N PHE A 21 -8.36 -1.24 -6.03
CA PHE A 21 -7.97 0.12 -5.63
C PHE A 21 -8.62 1.18 -6.54
N CYS A 22 -8.58 1.00 -7.86
CA CYS A 22 -9.23 1.90 -8.81
C CYS A 22 -10.75 1.93 -8.59
N ARG A 23 -11.37 0.77 -8.32
CA ARG A 23 -12.81 0.70 -8.02
C ARG A 23 -13.19 1.48 -6.76
N GLN A 24 -12.40 1.40 -5.70
CA GLN A 24 -12.66 2.08 -4.43
C GLN A 24 -12.41 3.59 -4.50
N THR A 25 -11.37 4.01 -5.24
CA THR A 25 -10.93 5.41 -5.32
C THR A 25 -11.54 6.18 -6.49
N GLY A 26 -12.17 5.48 -7.44
CA GLY A 26 -12.66 6.05 -8.69
C GLY A 26 -11.55 6.50 -9.66
N HIS A 27 -10.28 6.19 -9.37
CA HIS A 27 -9.16 6.59 -10.20
C HIS A 27 -9.07 5.75 -11.47
N ALA A 28 -8.69 6.38 -12.58
CA ALA A 28 -8.37 5.64 -13.80
C ALA A 28 -7.11 4.78 -13.58
N LYS A 29 -7.13 3.55 -14.12
CA LYS A 29 -6.01 2.62 -13.97
C LYS A 29 -4.69 3.19 -14.50
N THR A 30 -4.73 3.95 -15.60
CA THR A 30 -3.55 4.63 -16.16
C THR A 30 -2.96 5.62 -15.18
N THR A 31 -3.79 6.46 -14.55
CA THR A 31 -3.38 7.41 -13.51
C THR A 31 -2.72 6.70 -12.34
N VAL A 32 -3.31 5.62 -11.82
CA VAL A 32 -2.73 4.85 -10.71
C VAL A 32 -1.40 4.22 -11.11
N VAL A 33 -1.28 3.71 -12.33
CA VAL A 33 -0.01 3.17 -12.84
C VAL A 33 1.06 4.27 -12.93
N ASP A 34 0.72 5.46 -13.38
CA ASP A 34 1.67 6.58 -13.45
C ASP A 34 2.10 7.03 -12.05
N MET A 35 1.17 7.06 -11.08
CA MET A 35 1.46 7.31 -9.66
C MET A 35 2.33 6.21 -9.01
N VAL A 36 2.24 4.97 -9.49
CA VAL A 36 3.14 3.90 -9.03
C VAL A 36 4.54 4.11 -9.62
N LYS A 37 4.63 4.49 -10.90
CA LYS A 37 5.92 4.72 -11.58
C LYS A 37 6.69 5.91 -11.01
N ASP A 38 5.99 6.98 -10.64
CA ASP A 38 6.62 8.16 -10.04
C ASP A 38 6.86 8.03 -8.52
N GLY A 39 6.45 6.91 -7.91
CA GLY A 39 6.72 6.60 -6.51
C GLY A 39 5.72 7.19 -5.50
N ARG A 40 4.64 7.83 -5.96
CA ARG A 40 3.56 8.33 -5.06
C ARG A 40 2.81 7.18 -4.39
N ILE A 41 2.60 6.07 -5.10
CA ILE A 41 1.93 4.88 -4.57
C ILE A 41 2.92 3.72 -4.45
N THR A 42 3.09 3.23 -3.22
CA THR A 42 3.95 2.08 -2.99
C THR A 42 3.21 0.78 -3.25
N ILE A 43 3.91 -0.16 -3.89
CA ILE A 43 3.39 -1.48 -4.23
C ILE A 43 4.14 -2.56 -3.46
N LYS A 44 3.50 -3.70 -3.25
CA LYS A 44 4.18 -4.91 -2.81
C LYS A 44 5.33 -5.19 -3.77
N ARG A 45 6.53 -5.43 -3.22
CA ARG A 45 7.67 -5.82 -4.06
C ARG A 45 7.28 -7.03 -4.89
N LYS A 46 7.46 -6.88 -6.20
CA LYS A 46 7.30 -7.98 -7.13
C LYS A 46 8.30 -9.06 -6.76
N ALA A 47 7.82 -10.24 -6.36
CA ALA A 47 8.68 -11.41 -6.30
C ALA A 47 9.24 -11.61 -7.71
N GLU A 48 10.57 -11.63 -7.86
CA GLU A 48 11.24 -11.94 -9.12
C GLU A 48 10.95 -13.40 -9.49
N THR A 49 9.77 -13.64 -10.06
CA THR A 49 9.37 -14.98 -10.45
C THR A 49 9.94 -15.21 -11.84
N ILE A 50 11.05 -15.92 -11.94
CA ILE A 50 11.59 -16.35 -13.23
C ILE A 50 10.57 -17.30 -13.88
N SER A 51 10.19 -17.04 -15.12
CA SER A 51 9.38 -17.95 -15.92
C SER A 51 10.20 -19.20 -16.22
N GLN A 52 9.83 -20.35 -15.64
CA GLN A 52 10.47 -21.64 -15.90
C GLN A 52 10.46 -22.04 -17.38
N LYS A 53 9.52 -21.51 -18.18
CA LYS A 53 9.42 -21.75 -19.62
C LYS A 53 10.36 -20.91 -20.49
N THR A 54 10.77 -19.73 -20.01
CA THR A 54 11.48 -18.75 -20.85
C THR A 54 12.75 -18.20 -20.22
N GLY A 55 13.07 -18.55 -18.98
CA GLY A 55 14.24 -18.04 -18.24
C GLY A 55 14.21 -16.53 -17.96
N ARG A 56 13.09 -15.85 -18.25
CA ARG A 56 12.93 -14.40 -18.11
C ARG A 56 12.05 -14.08 -16.89
N PRO A 57 12.23 -12.93 -16.21
CA PRO A 57 11.32 -12.49 -15.16
C PRO A 57 9.88 -12.48 -15.68
N LYS A 58 8.93 -13.10 -14.97
CA LYS A 58 7.49 -12.99 -15.25
C LYS A 58 7.14 -11.51 -15.15
N VAL A 59 6.93 -10.87 -16.29
CA VAL A 59 6.65 -9.43 -16.34
C VAL A 59 5.25 -9.12 -15.77
N LYS A 60 4.31 -10.08 -15.81
CA LYS A 60 2.89 -9.91 -15.50
C LYS A 60 2.49 -10.24 -14.04
N SER A 61 3.30 -9.90 -13.04
CA SER A 61 2.80 -9.93 -11.65
C SER A 61 1.70 -8.88 -11.51
N LYS A 62 0.55 -9.26 -10.93
CA LYS A 62 -0.52 -8.31 -10.63
C LYS A 62 0.04 -7.22 -9.71
N ILE A 63 -0.27 -5.96 -10.00
CA ILE A 63 0.12 -4.84 -9.14
C ILE A 63 -0.75 -4.91 -7.87
N GLU A 64 -0.09 -5.03 -6.72
CA GLU A 64 -0.75 -5.01 -5.40
C GLU A 64 -0.27 -3.75 -4.65
N ILE A 65 -1.19 -2.85 -4.35
CA ILE A 65 -0.96 -1.58 -3.66
C ILE A 65 -0.77 -1.82 -2.16
N ASN A 66 0.27 -1.24 -1.55
CA ASN A 66 0.55 -1.35 -0.12
C ASN A 66 -0.28 -0.33 0.66
N MET A 67 -1.48 -0.72 1.11
CA MET A 67 -2.42 0.16 1.80
C MET A 67 -1.91 0.59 3.18
N VAL A 68 -1.08 -0.23 3.82
CA VAL A 68 -0.49 0.08 5.14
C VAL A 68 0.41 1.30 5.03
N GLU A 69 1.33 1.28 4.08
CA GLU A 69 2.27 2.37 3.89
C GLU A 69 1.58 3.66 3.44
N GLN A 70 0.58 3.57 2.55
CA GLN A 70 -0.21 4.72 2.15
C GLN A 70 -0.93 5.36 3.35
N THR A 71 -1.46 4.55 4.24
CA THR A 71 -2.16 5.05 5.44
C THR A 71 -1.19 5.67 6.43
N LEU A 72 -0.04 5.04 6.68
CA LEU A 72 1.00 5.58 7.56
C LEU A 72 1.58 6.89 7.03
N ARG A 73 1.80 6.99 5.71
CA ARG A 73 2.22 8.23 5.04
C ARG A 73 1.20 9.33 5.25
N ALA A 74 -0.07 9.08 4.94
CA ALA A 74 -1.14 10.06 5.11
C ALA A 74 -1.25 10.53 6.58
N LEU A 75 -1.11 9.60 7.53
CA LEU A 75 -1.05 9.94 8.95
C LEU A 75 0.16 10.83 9.29
N SER A 76 1.34 10.54 8.76
CA SER A 76 2.52 11.40 8.98
C SER A 76 2.38 12.79 8.38
N GLU A 77 1.67 12.92 7.26
CA GLU A 77 1.44 14.19 6.55
C GLU A 77 0.29 15.01 7.16
N SER A 78 -0.58 14.39 7.96
CA SER A 78 -1.75 15.02 8.57
C SER A 78 -1.45 15.96 9.74
N GLY A 79 -0.20 15.99 10.23
CA GLY A 79 0.22 16.82 11.36
C GLY A 79 -0.19 16.29 12.75
N PHE A 80 -0.81 15.09 12.83
CA PHE A 80 -1.04 14.42 14.11
C PHE A 80 0.26 13.85 14.69
N ASP A 81 0.45 13.96 16.01
CA ASP A 81 1.50 13.22 16.74
C ASP A 81 1.06 11.76 16.88
N VAL A 82 1.50 10.93 15.94
CA VAL A 82 1.10 9.52 15.85
C VAL A 82 2.13 8.65 16.58
N ARG A 83 1.64 7.87 17.54
CA ARG A 83 2.44 6.85 18.24
C ARG A 83 1.88 5.47 17.92
N LEU A 84 2.72 4.63 17.34
CA LEU A 84 2.41 3.22 17.15
C LEU A 84 2.61 2.50 18.48
N ASN A 85 1.64 1.67 18.85
CA ASN A 85 1.71 0.86 20.06
C ASN A 85 2.07 -0.57 19.64
N ASP A 86 3.36 -0.83 19.49
CA ASP A 86 3.93 -2.09 19.02
C ASP A 86 4.10 -3.06 20.20
N LYS A 87 2.99 -3.69 20.63
CA LYS A 87 3.16 -4.95 21.35
C LYS A 87 3.74 -5.98 20.38
N PRO A 88 4.86 -6.65 20.70
CA PRO A 88 5.40 -7.69 19.84
C PRO A 88 4.33 -8.76 19.61
N LEU A 89 4.18 -9.17 18.35
CA LEU A 89 3.38 -10.33 17.98
C LEU A 89 4.02 -11.55 18.67
N ARG A 90 3.44 -11.97 19.80
CA ARG A 90 3.82 -13.18 20.51
C ARG A 90 3.36 -14.41 19.74
#